data_AF-A0A7V4ZBT1-F1
#
_entry.id   AF-A0A7V4ZBT1-F1
#
_cell.length_a   1.000
_cell.length_b   1.000
_cell.length_c   1.000
_cell.angle_alpha   90.00
_cell.angle_beta   90.00
_cell.angle_gamma   90.00
#
_symmetry.space_group_name_H-M   'P 1'
#
loop_
_entity.id
_entity.type
_entity.pdbx_description
1 polymer ?
#
loop_
_entity_poly.entity_id
_entity_poly.type
_entity_poly.pdbx_seq_one_letter_code
_entity_poly.pdbx_strand_id
1 'polypeptide(L)'
;MTVVLYLDWVFAHNESADASARNGSRHVPLAGRSGEMMEQTHQPSAAEPIAPAISSDERAWAAIAHASALITMLFGAVTGGALCLVGPIVPLVIWLVFRERSRFVARHALQATVFQALVVVISAAIATLGLVLVVAAWVGTIMLMAAIVGILLIPVALALTLLWGVVSLGLPVAALVYACYGAYEVAEGRDFRYYLVGHWVD
;
A
#
# COMPACT_ATOMS: atom_id res chain seq x y z
N MET A 1 16.76 -11.07 -2.06
CA MET A 1 15.96 -12.20 -2.60
C MET A 1 14.51 -12.15 -2.17
N THR A 2 14.16 -11.68 -0.96
CA THR A 2 12.77 -11.69 -0.43
C THR A 2 11.82 -10.68 -1.09
N VAL A 3 12.28 -9.49 -1.47
CA VAL A 3 11.41 -8.47 -2.09
C VAL A 3 10.99 -8.84 -3.52
N VAL A 4 11.90 -9.43 -4.31
CA VAL A 4 11.59 -9.93 -5.66
C VAL A 4 10.58 -11.08 -5.58
N LEU A 5 10.79 -12.02 -4.65
CA LEU A 5 9.83 -13.13 -4.44
C LEU A 5 8.45 -12.65 -3.98
N TYR A 6 8.38 -11.59 -3.17
CA TYR A 6 7.12 -11.01 -2.75
C TYR A 6 6.40 -10.34 -3.93
N LEU A 7 7.13 -9.58 -4.75
CA LEU A 7 6.57 -8.95 -5.95
C LEU A 7 6.11 -9.99 -6.97
N ASP A 8 6.93 -11.01 -7.26
CA ASP A 8 6.58 -12.09 -8.20
C ASP A 8 5.35 -12.87 -7.72
N TRP A 9 5.25 -13.16 -6.43
CA TRP A 9 4.09 -13.83 -5.84
C TRP A 9 2.81 -12.99 -5.97
N VAL A 10 2.89 -11.67 -5.73
CA VAL A 10 1.76 -10.73 -5.88
C VAL A 10 1.31 -10.65 -7.34
N PHE A 11 2.24 -10.56 -8.31
CA PHE A 11 1.89 -10.50 -9.73
C PHE A 11 1.24 -11.80 -10.23
N ALA A 12 1.78 -12.96 -9.85
CA ALA A 12 1.26 -14.25 -10.28
C ALA A 12 -0.18 -14.52 -9.82
N HIS A 13 -0.59 -14.02 -8.65
CA HIS A 13 -1.95 -14.22 -8.15
C HIS A 13 -2.97 -13.31 -8.84
N ASN A 14 -2.57 -12.14 -9.33
CA ASN A 14 -3.49 -11.18 -9.94
C ASN A 14 -3.97 -11.63 -11.34
N GLU A 15 -3.11 -12.29 -12.12
CA GLU A 15 -3.47 -12.81 -13.45
C GLU A 15 -4.53 -13.92 -13.40
N SER A 16 -4.54 -14.72 -12.34
CA SER A 16 -5.47 -15.83 -12.17
C SER A 16 -6.92 -15.38 -11.94
N ALA A 17 -7.11 -14.22 -11.30
CA ALA A 17 -8.42 -13.64 -11.02
C ALA A 17 -9.09 -13.14 -12.31
N ASP A 18 -8.35 -12.44 -13.17
CA ASP A 18 -8.85 -11.89 -14.44
C ASP A 18 -9.22 -12.99 -15.46
N ALA A 19 -8.48 -14.10 -15.46
CA ALA A 19 -8.78 -15.24 -16.32
C ALA A 19 -10.13 -15.90 -15.98
N SER A 20 -10.48 -15.97 -14.69
CA SER A 20 -11.74 -16.54 -14.23
C SER A 20 -12.96 -15.69 -14.60
N ALA A 21 -12.83 -14.35 -14.51
CA ALA A 21 -13.88 -13.40 -14.86
C ALA A 21 -14.22 -13.40 -16.36
N ARG A 22 -13.24 -13.65 -17.23
CA ARG A 22 -13.44 -13.71 -18.69
C ARG A 22 -14.17 -14.98 -19.15
N ASN A 23 -14.13 -16.07 -18.39
CA ASN A 23 -14.68 -17.36 -18.80
C ASN A 23 -16.17 -17.55 -18.45
N GLY A 24 -16.72 -16.75 -17.53
CA GLY A 24 -18.11 -16.88 -17.06
C GLY A 24 -19.21 -16.30 -17.97
N SER A 25 -18.85 -15.71 -19.12
CA SER A 25 -19.78 -14.94 -19.96
C SER A 25 -20.16 -15.61 -21.30
N ARG A 26 -19.80 -16.88 -21.51
CA ARG A 26 -20.18 -17.61 -22.72
C ARG A 26 -21.23 -18.68 -22.41
N HIS A 27 -22.29 -18.68 -23.21
CA HIS A 27 -23.40 -19.64 -23.30
C HIS A 27 -24.70 -19.28 -22.56
N VAL A 28 -25.45 -18.32 -23.13
CA VAL A 28 -26.91 -18.27 -23.01
C VAL A 28 -27.51 -18.85 -24.30
N PRO A 29 -28.25 -19.98 -24.28
CA PRO A 29 -28.91 -20.52 -25.47
C PRO A 29 -30.10 -19.65 -25.88
N LEU A 30 -30.11 -19.15 -27.12
CA LEU A 30 -31.23 -18.40 -27.71
C LEU A 30 -32.28 -19.38 -28.24
N ALA A 31 -33.14 -19.91 -27.36
CA ALA A 31 -34.32 -20.67 -27.77
C ALA A 31 -35.58 -20.04 -27.17
N GLY A 32 -36.39 -19.39 -28.01
CA GLY A 32 -37.77 -19.01 -27.67
C GLY A 32 -38.10 -17.52 -27.68
N ARG A 33 -37.71 -16.75 -28.72
CA ARG A 33 -37.98 -15.29 -28.76
C ARG A 33 -38.71 -14.82 -30.03
N SER A 34 -39.69 -15.58 -30.50
CA SER A 34 -40.48 -15.24 -31.70
C SER A 34 -41.93 -14.84 -31.42
N GLY A 35 -42.39 -14.80 -30.15
CA GLY A 35 -43.80 -14.57 -29.81
C GLY A 35 -44.16 -13.22 -29.17
N GLU A 36 -43.20 -12.42 -28.71
CA GLU A 36 -43.48 -11.28 -27.80
C GLU A 36 -43.25 -9.90 -28.43
N MET A 37 -43.21 -9.82 -29.77
CA MET A 37 -42.78 -8.61 -30.49
C MET A 37 -43.89 -7.56 -30.74
N MET A 38 -45.05 -7.68 -30.11
CA MET A 38 -46.14 -6.72 -30.26
C MET A 38 -46.80 -6.46 -28.90
N GLU A 39 -46.14 -5.67 -28.05
CA GLU A 39 -46.75 -4.66 -27.16
C GLU A 39 -45.67 -4.18 -26.16
N GLN A 40 -44.60 -3.56 -26.64
CA GLN A 40 -43.80 -2.67 -25.79
C GLN A 40 -44.17 -1.24 -26.14
N THR A 41 -45.29 -0.80 -25.55
CA THR A 41 -45.61 0.62 -25.41
C THR A 41 -44.39 1.29 -24.79
N HIS A 42 -43.81 2.24 -25.53
CA HIS A 42 -42.66 3.02 -25.14
C HIS A 42 -43.02 3.87 -23.91
N GLN A 43 -42.87 3.28 -22.73
CA GLN A 43 -42.87 3.99 -21.47
C GLN A 43 -41.58 4.81 -21.46
N PRO A 44 -41.63 6.16 -21.36
CA PRO A 44 -40.42 6.96 -21.27
C PRO A 44 -39.65 6.46 -20.05
N SER A 45 -38.54 5.79 -20.30
CA SER A 45 -37.60 5.37 -19.26
C SER A 45 -37.24 6.64 -18.51
N ALA A 46 -37.77 6.82 -17.30
CA ALA A 46 -37.28 7.83 -16.39
C ALA A 46 -35.76 7.64 -16.35
N ALA A 47 -35.02 8.68 -16.76
CA ALA A 47 -33.57 8.64 -16.81
C ALA A 47 -33.09 8.17 -15.45
N GLU A 48 -32.57 6.95 -15.39
CA GLU A 48 -31.88 6.43 -14.21
C GLU A 48 -30.79 7.46 -13.89
N PRO A 49 -30.70 8.00 -12.66
CA PRO A 49 -29.69 8.99 -12.34
C PRO A 49 -28.33 8.37 -12.63
N ILE A 50 -27.69 8.83 -13.71
CA ILE A 50 -26.32 8.46 -14.04
C ILE A 50 -25.52 8.90 -12.81
N ALA A 51 -25.07 7.94 -12.00
CA ALA A 51 -24.18 8.25 -10.89
C ALA A 51 -23.03 9.11 -11.45
N PRO A 52 -22.76 10.29 -10.88
CA PRO A 52 -21.80 11.22 -11.48
C PRO A 52 -20.46 10.51 -11.62
N ALA A 53 -19.92 10.51 -12.84
CA ALA A 53 -18.58 10.01 -13.10
C ALA A 53 -17.60 10.71 -12.14
N ILE A 54 -16.68 9.94 -11.54
CA ILE A 54 -15.72 10.48 -10.58
C ILE A 54 -14.97 11.66 -11.19
N SER A 55 -14.96 12.78 -10.49
CA SER A 55 -14.36 14.02 -10.98
C SER A 55 -12.82 13.92 -11.01
N SER A 56 -12.17 14.75 -11.84
CA SER A 56 -10.71 14.87 -11.87
C SER A 56 -10.15 15.29 -10.51
N ASP A 57 -10.87 16.16 -9.80
CA ASP A 57 -10.47 16.67 -8.50
C ASP A 57 -10.50 15.57 -7.44
N GLU A 58 -11.52 14.72 -7.45
CA GLU A 58 -11.58 13.56 -6.55
C GLU A 58 -10.44 12.58 -6.80
N ARG A 59 -10.08 12.32 -8.07
CA ARG A 59 -8.91 11.51 -8.41
C ARG A 59 -7.62 12.13 -7.92
N ALA A 60 -7.45 13.44 -8.09
CA ALA A 60 -6.27 14.15 -7.62
C ALA A 60 -6.11 14.08 -6.10
N TRP A 61 -7.18 14.34 -5.33
CA TRP A 61 -7.14 14.26 -3.87
C TRP A 61 -6.87 12.84 -3.35
N ALA A 62 -7.47 11.83 -3.98
CA ALA A 62 -7.22 10.44 -3.65
C ALA A 62 -5.76 10.02 -3.98
N ALA A 63 -5.22 10.45 -5.12
CA ALA A 63 -3.82 10.22 -5.49
C ALA A 63 -2.85 10.91 -4.52
N ILE A 64 -3.13 12.15 -4.11
CA ILE A 64 -2.34 12.90 -3.12
C ILE A 64 -2.29 12.16 -1.78
N ALA A 65 -3.42 11.56 -1.35
CA ALA A 65 -3.43 10.78 -0.12
C ALA A 65 -2.44 9.61 -0.17
N HIS A 66 -2.33 8.89 -1.29
CA HIS A 66 -1.31 7.85 -1.47
C HIS A 66 0.11 8.43 -1.59
N ALA A 67 0.28 9.48 -2.40
CA ALA A 67 1.58 10.12 -2.65
C ALA A 67 2.21 10.75 -1.39
N SER A 68 1.39 11.09 -0.39
CA SER A 68 1.87 11.57 0.92
C SER A 68 2.83 10.59 1.63
N ALA A 69 2.91 9.33 1.21
CA ALA A 69 3.93 8.39 1.66
C ALA A 69 5.37 8.92 1.43
N LEU A 70 5.59 9.80 0.44
CA LEU A 70 6.85 10.50 0.22
C LEU A 70 7.25 11.36 1.42
N ILE A 71 6.27 12.02 2.05
CA ILE A 71 6.50 12.83 3.26
C ILE A 71 6.94 11.91 4.41
N THR A 72 6.25 10.78 4.59
CA THR A 72 6.61 9.75 5.58
C THR A 72 8.08 9.32 5.42
N MET A 73 8.47 8.97 4.19
CA MET A 73 9.84 8.53 3.89
C MET A 73 10.85 9.65 4.13
N LEU A 74 10.59 10.86 3.62
CA LEU A 74 11.53 11.97 3.72
C LEU A 74 11.79 12.37 5.18
N PHE A 75 10.72 12.55 5.96
CA PHE A 75 10.84 12.89 7.39
C PHE A 75 11.47 11.74 8.17
N GLY A 76 11.10 10.49 7.87
CA GLY A 76 11.74 9.32 8.44
C GLY A 76 13.25 9.28 8.19
N ALA A 77 13.68 9.48 6.94
CA ALA A 77 15.08 9.42 6.57
C ALA A 77 15.92 10.55 7.20
N VAL A 78 15.45 11.80 7.14
CA VAL A 78 16.20 12.97 7.64
C VAL A 78 16.35 12.93 9.18
N THR A 79 15.44 12.27 9.88
CA THR A 79 15.39 12.29 11.34
C THR A 79 15.80 10.97 11.99
N GLY A 80 16.30 10.02 11.21
CA GLY A 80 16.63 8.68 11.70
C GLY A 80 15.41 7.91 12.23
N GLY A 81 14.21 8.22 11.71
CA GLY A 81 12.95 7.59 12.07
C GLY A 81 12.11 8.37 13.08
N ALA A 82 12.63 9.41 13.74
CA ALA A 82 11.91 10.10 14.81
C ALA A 82 10.58 10.74 14.37
N LEU A 83 10.51 11.28 13.15
CA LEU A 83 9.30 11.92 12.62
C LEU A 83 8.48 11.06 11.64
N CYS A 84 8.70 9.75 11.60
CA CYS A 84 7.93 8.86 10.71
C CYS A 84 6.40 8.87 10.99
N LEU A 85 6.00 9.17 12.23
CA LEU A 85 4.58 9.25 12.65
C LEU A 85 3.81 10.42 12.02
N VAL A 86 4.50 11.43 11.47
CA VAL A 86 3.87 12.58 10.82
C VAL A 86 3.24 12.19 9.48
N GLY A 87 3.80 11.16 8.83
CA GLY A 87 3.37 10.69 7.52
C GLY A 87 1.88 10.35 7.42
N PRO A 88 1.38 9.38 8.22
CA PRO A 88 -0.02 8.96 8.21
C PRO A 88 -1.04 10.07 8.55
N ILE A 89 -0.59 11.21 9.10
CA ILE A 89 -1.45 12.34 9.43
C ILE A 89 -1.99 12.99 8.16
N VAL A 90 -1.20 13.09 7.09
CA VAL A 90 -1.63 13.73 5.83
C VAL A 90 -2.85 13.04 5.22
N PRO A 91 -2.84 11.72 4.93
CA PRO A 91 -4.02 11.05 4.40
C PRO A 91 -5.17 11.01 5.41
N LEU A 92 -4.88 11.01 6.72
CA LEU A 92 -5.91 11.06 7.76
C LEU A 92 -6.67 12.39 7.74
N VAL A 93 -5.96 13.51 7.57
CA VAL A 93 -6.57 14.83 7.41
C VAL A 93 -7.41 14.88 6.14
N ILE A 94 -6.92 14.32 5.02
CA ILE A 94 -7.69 14.22 3.79
C ILE A 94 -8.98 13.40 4.03
N TRP A 95 -8.90 12.28 4.74
CA TRP A 95 -10.07 11.50 5.11
C TRP A 95 -11.06 12.32 5.93
N LEU A 96 -10.62 13.02 6.98
CA LEU A 96 -11.49 13.86 7.82
C LEU A 96 -12.18 14.97 7.03
N VAL A 97 -11.48 15.59 6.08
CA VAL A 97 -12.03 16.69 5.26
C VAL A 97 -13.03 16.16 4.22
N PHE A 98 -12.78 14.99 3.63
CA PHE A 98 -13.58 14.45 2.53
C PHE A 98 -14.62 13.40 2.92
N ARG A 99 -14.65 12.93 4.17
CA ARG A 99 -15.58 11.89 4.64
C ARG A 99 -17.06 12.16 4.37
N GLU A 100 -17.48 13.43 4.36
CA GLU A 100 -18.87 13.83 4.06
C GLU A 100 -19.05 14.38 2.64
N ARG A 101 -17.94 14.61 1.91
CA ARG A 101 -17.94 15.28 0.60
C ARG A 101 -17.82 14.29 -0.56
N SER A 102 -16.99 13.27 -0.41
CA SER A 102 -16.76 12.26 -1.45
C SER A 102 -16.43 10.91 -0.83
N ARG A 103 -17.30 9.93 -1.08
CA ARG A 103 -17.06 8.54 -0.68
C ARG A 103 -15.83 7.95 -1.36
N PHE A 104 -15.49 8.41 -2.57
CA PHE A 104 -14.32 7.93 -3.29
C PHE A 104 -13.03 8.41 -2.61
N VAL A 105 -12.89 9.72 -2.41
CA VAL A 105 -11.69 10.29 -1.75
C VAL A 105 -11.54 9.75 -0.33
N ALA A 106 -12.64 9.66 0.41
CA ALA A 106 -12.62 9.15 1.77
C ALA A 106 -12.10 7.71 1.84
N ARG A 107 -12.55 6.80 0.96
CA ARG A 107 -12.07 5.42 0.95
C ARG A 107 -10.56 5.35 0.68
N HIS A 108 -10.07 6.01 -0.37
CA HIS A 108 -8.64 6.01 -0.70
C HIS A 108 -7.78 6.65 0.39
N ALA A 109 -8.24 7.77 0.96
CA ALA A 109 -7.55 8.44 2.05
C ALA A 109 -7.44 7.54 3.30
N LEU A 110 -8.53 6.88 3.69
CA LEU A 110 -8.50 5.94 4.82
C LEU A 110 -7.60 4.73 4.54
N GLN A 111 -7.65 4.20 3.32
CA GLN A 111 -6.77 3.10 2.88
C GLN A 111 -5.29 3.51 2.96
N ALA A 112 -4.95 4.73 2.52
CA ALA A 112 -3.61 5.31 2.61
C ALA A 112 -3.18 5.53 4.07
N THR A 113 -4.07 6.04 4.93
CA THR A 113 -3.79 6.20 6.36
C THR A 113 -3.44 4.87 7.02
N VAL A 114 -4.29 3.85 6.85
CA VAL A 114 -4.08 2.54 7.47
C VAL A 114 -2.81 1.89 6.94
N PHE A 115 -2.57 1.94 5.63
CA PHE A 115 -1.35 1.41 5.03
C PHE A 115 -0.09 2.07 5.59
N GLN A 116 -0.04 3.42 5.60
CA GLN A 116 1.12 4.14 6.12
C GLN A 116 1.32 3.89 7.62
N ALA A 117 0.24 3.84 8.41
CA ALA A 117 0.33 3.55 9.84
C ALA A 117 0.90 2.15 10.10
N LEU A 118 0.43 1.13 9.38
CA LEU A 118 0.95 -0.24 9.49
C LEU A 118 2.44 -0.30 9.11
N VAL A 119 2.82 0.33 7.99
CA VAL A 119 4.22 0.38 7.55
C VAL A 119 5.10 1.04 8.60
N VAL A 120 4.66 2.15 9.20
CA VAL A 120 5.40 2.85 10.25
C VAL A 120 5.57 1.97 11.47
N VAL A 121 4.51 1.33 11.97
CA VAL A 121 4.57 0.45 13.15
C VAL A 121 5.50 -0.75 12.92
N ILE A 122 5.36 -1.43 11.79
CA ILE A 122 6.20 -2.60 11.46
C ILE A 122 7.66 -2.18 11.26
N SER A 123 7.91 -1.09 10.54
CA SER A 123 9.27 -0.58 10.31
C SER A 123 9.93 -0.16 11.63
N ALA A 124 9.18 0.50 12.52
CA ALA A 124 9.67 0.89 13.85
C ALA A 124 10.03 -0.35 14.69
N ALA A 125 9.19 -1.38 14.70
CA ALA A 125 9.47 -2.62 15.42
C ALA A 125 10.75 -3.33 14.92
N ILE A 126 10.91 -3.44 13.59
CA ILE A 126 12.12 -4.02 12.97
C ILE A 126 13.35 -3.19 13.32
N ALA A 127 13.26 -1.86 13.17
CA ALA A 127 14.36 -0.95 13.44
C ALA A 127 14.79 -1.03 14.91
N THR A 128 13.85 -0.94 15.86
CA THR A 128 14.15 -0.99 17.29
C THR A 128 14.70 -2.34 17.73
N LEU A 129 14.07 -3.46 17.35
CA LEU A 129 14.54 -4.79 17.74
C LEU A 129 15.95 -5.07 17.18
N GLY A 130 16.16 -4.74 15.90
CA GLY A 130 17.46 -4.92 15.29
C GLY A 130 18.53 -3.99 15.86
N LEU A 131 18.18 -2.77 16.27
CA LEU A 131 19.08 -1.86 16.96
C LEU A 131 19.54 -2.45 18.30
N VAL A 132 18.65 -3.06 19.08
CA VAL A 132 19.03 -3.74 20.34
C VAL A 132 20.07 -4.83 20.07
N LEU A 133 19.88 -5.65 19.04
CA LEU A 133 20.82 -6.71 18.67
C LEU A 133 22.16 -6.15 18.22
N VAL A 134 22.16 -5.10 17.40
CA VAL A 134 23.38 -4.42 16.95
C VAL A 134 24.14 -3.83 18.14
N VAL A 135 23.45 -3.13 19.05
CA VAL A 135 24.06 -2.57 20.26
C VAL A 135 24.65 -3.67 21.13
N ALA A 136 23.92 -4.75 21.37
CA ALA A 136 24.42 -5.89 22.15
C ALA A 136 25.67 -6.52 21.52
N ALA A 137 25.70 -6.69 20.19
CA ALA A 137 26.84 -7.20 19.47
C ALA A 137 28.07 -6.28 19.61
N TRP A 138 27.89 -4.96 19.51
CA TRP A 138 28.96 -3.98 19.70
C TRP A 138 29.46 -3.93 21.14
N VAL A 139 28.57 -3.94 22.13
CA VAL A 139 28.95 -4.00 23.55
C VAL A 139 29.76 -5.27 23.84
N GLY A 140 29.31 -6.44 23.38
CA GLY A 140 30.06 -7.68 23.52
C GLY A 140 31.42 -7.63 22.83
N THR A 141 31.46 -7.11 21.60
CA THR A 141 32.71 -6.93 20.83
C THR A 141 33.71 -6.06 21.59
N ILE A 142 33.27 -4.93 22.15
CA ILE A 142 34.11 -4.00 22.93
C ILE A 142 34.59 -4.67 24.23
N MET A 143 33.72 -5.36 24.97
CA MET A 143 34.08 -6.05 26.21
C MET A 143 35.15 -7.12 26.00
N LEU A 144 35.16 -7.80 24.85
CA LEU A 144 36.13 -8.85 24.52
C LEU A 144 37.40 -8.32 23.82
N MET A 145 37.57 -7.01 23.68
CA MET A 145 38.73 -6.42 22.97
C MET A 145 40.07 -6.81 23.59
N ALA A 146 40.16 -6.87 24.92
CA ALA A 146 41.37 -7.26 25.62
C ALA A 146 41.81 -8.71 25.33
N ALA A 147 40.88 -9.56 24.88
CA ALA A 147 41.11 -10.99 24.67
C ALA A 147 41.47 -11.37 23.22
N ILE A 148 41.78 -10.43 22.32
CA ILE A 148 41.93 -10.60 20.85
C ILE A 148 40.61 -11.05 20.16
N VAL A 149 39.77 -11.83 20.85
CA VAL A 149 38.44 -12.25 20.40
C VAL A 149 37.58 -11.06 19.97
N GLY A 150 37.64 -9.92 20.68
CA GLY A 150 36.92 -8.72 20.26
C GLY A 150 37.32 -8.24 18.86
N ILE A 151 38.61 -8.29 18.51
CA ILE A 151 39.09 -7.89 17.18
C ILE A 151 38.50 -8.81 16.10
N LEU A 152 38.42 -10.12 16.37
CA LEU A 152 37.82 -11.10 15.46
C LEU A 152 36.30 -10.93 15.31
N LEU A 153 35.61 -10.33 16.29
CA LEU A 153 34.18 -10.07 16.25
C LEU A 153 33.80 -8.79 15.49
N ILE A 154 34.73 -7.85 15.27
CA ILE A 154 34.49 -6.62 14.47
C ILE A 154 33.82 -6.90 13.11
N PRO A 155 34.32 -7.79 12.24
CA PRO A 155 33.69 -8.05 10.95
C PRO A 155 32.26 -8.61 11.10
N VAL A 156 32.01 -9.40 12.16
CA VAL A 156 30.67 -9.93 12.44
C VAL A 156 29.73 -8.82 12.89
N ALA A 157 30.17 -7.94 13.79
CA ALA A 157 29.40 -6.78 14.25
C ALA A 157 29.08 -5.83 13.09
N LEU A 158 30.05 -5.57 12.20
CA LEU A 158 29.86 -4.77 10.99
C LEU A 158 28.87 -5.41 10.01
N ALA A 159 28.99 -6.72 9.76
CA ALA A 159 28.06 -7.44 8.89
C ALA A 159 26.63 -7.40 9.44
N LEU A 160 26.47 -7.55 10.77
CA LEU A 160 25.18 -7.41 11.44
C LEU A 160 24.60 -6.01 11.31
N THR A 161 25.42 -4.96 11.50
CA THR A 161 25.00 -3.56 11.31
C THR A 161 24.56 -3.29 9.87
N LEU A 162 25.31 -3.79 8.88
CA LEU A 162 24.96 -3.64 7.46
C LEU A 162 23.64 -4.35 7.12
N LEU A 163 23.50 -5.60 7.57
CA LEU A 163 22.28 -6.39 7.37
C LEU A 163 21.07 -5.68 8.00
N TRP A 164 21.21 -5.20 9.23
CA TRP A 164 20.16 -4.44 9.92
C TRP A 164 19.75 -3.19 9.15
N GLY A 165 20.73 -2.42 8.64
CA GLY A 165 20.45 -1.23 7.83
C GLY A 165 19.68 -1.55 6.55
N VAL A 166 20.09 -2.60 5.82
CA VAL A 166 19.42 -3.05 4.60
C VAL A 166 17.99 -3.52 4.87
N VAL A 167 17.79 -4.33 5.92
CA VAL A 167 16.46 -4.84 6.30
C VAL A 167 15.54 -3.71 6.74
N SER A 168 16.04 -2.78 7.56
CA SER A 168 15.27 -1.64 8.06
C SER A 168 14.87 -0.65 6.96
N LEU A 169 15.72 -0.49 5.93
CA LEU A 169 15.43 0.39 4.80
C LEU A 169 14.58 -0.29 3.72
N GLY A 170 14.67 -1.61 3.57
CA GLY A 170 13.98 -2.35 2.50
C GLY A 170 12.45 -2.23 2.57
N LEU A 171 11.86 -2.39 3.75
CA LEU A 171 10.42 -2.32 3.95
C LEU A 171 9.81 -0.93 3.62
N PRO A 172 10.30 0.20 4.17
CA PRO A 172 9.73 1.51 3.86
C PRO A 172 9.92 1.88 2.38
N VAL A 173 11.02 1.43 1.73
CA VAL A 173 11.23 1.68 0.30
C VAL A 173 10.22 0.91 -0.55
N ALA A 174 10.00 -0.37 -0.25
CA ALA A 174 8.99 -1.17 -0.93
C ALA A 174 7.58 -0.59 -0.73
N ALA A 175 7.27 -0.15 0.50
CA ALA A 175 6.00 0.50 0.81
C ALA A 175 5.80 1.81 0.05
N LEU A 176 6.87 2.60 -0.10
CA LEU A 176 6.83 3.85 -0.87
C LEU A 176 6.54 3.58 -2.35
N VAL A 177 7.22 2.61 -2.96
CA VAL A 177 6.96 2.21 -4.35
C VAL A 177 5.50 1.79 -4.51
N TYR A 178 4.98 1.00 -3.58
CA TYR A 178 3.58 0.55 -3.65
C TYR A 178 2.58 1.69 -3.47
N ALA A 179 2.88 2.67 -2.61
CA ALA A 179 2.06 3.87 -2.46
C ALA A 179 2.12 4.78 -3.71
N CYS A 180 3.27 4.95 -4.33
CA CYS A 180 3.40 5.68 -5.60
C CYS A 180 2.63 4.98 -6.73
N TYR A 181 2.67 3.65 -6.80
CA TYR A 181 1.87 2.87 -7.72
C TYR A 181 0.36 3.10 -7.49
N GLY A 182 -0.07 3.08 -6.22
CA GLY A 182 -1.45 3.39 -5.86
C GLY A 182 -1.87 4.81 -6.24
N ALA A 183 -0.99 5.80 -6.05
CA ALA A 183 -1.25 7.18 -6.47
C ALA A 183 -1.42 7.30 -7.99
N TYR A 184 -0.59 6.58 -8.77
CA TYR A 184 -0.68 6.54 -10.22
C TYR A 184 -1.98 5.91 -10.72
N GLU A 185 -2.33 4.72 -10.23
CA GLU A 185 -3.57 4.01 -10.63
C GLU A 185 -4.83 4.83 -10.35
N VAL A 186 -4.89 5.48 -9.19
CA VAL A 186 -6.01 6.35 -8.80
C VAL A 186 -6.09 7.61 -9.67
N ALA A 187 -4.94 8.18 -10.07
CA ALA A 187 -4.90 9.32 -10.97
C ALA A 187 -5.46 8.99 -12.36
N GLU A 188 -5.19 7.78 -12.87
CA GLU A 188 -5.75 7.23 -14.11
C GLU A 188 -7.24 6.84 -13.98
N GLY A 189 -7.80 6.86 -12.77
CA GLY A 189 -9.21 6.53 -12.51
C GLY A 189 -9.48 5.03 -12.37
N ARG A 190 -8.44 4.23 -12.13
CA ARG A 190 -8.57 2.80 -11.82
C ARG A 190 -8.87 2.62 -10.33
N ASP A 191 -9.65 1.60 -9.99
CA ASP A 191 -10.00 1.30 -8.60
C ASP A 191 -8.82 0.58 -7.92
N PHE A 192 -7.96 1.35 -7.27
CA PHE A 192 -6.77 0.83 -6.59
C PHE A 192 -7.08 0.37 -5.17
N ARG A 193 -6.63 -0.83 -4.81
CA ARG A 193 -6.80 -1.38 -3.47
C ARG A 193 -5.50 -2.00 -2.97
N TYR A 194 -5.11 -1.63 -1.75
CA TYR A 194 -3.96 -2.23 -1.08
C TYR A 194 -4.31 -3.65 -0.69
N TYR A 195 -3.47 -4.62 -1.07
CA TYR A 195 -3.73 -6.03 -0.80
C TYR A 195 -3.96 -6.33 0.70
N LEU A 196 -3.15 -5.73 1.59
CA LEU A 196 -3.28 -5.93 3.04
C LEU A 196 -4.47 -5.19 3.68
N VAL A 197 -5.01 -4.16 3.04
CA VAL A 197 -5.97 -3.22 3.67
C VAL A 197 -7.35 -3.27 3.03
N GLY A 198 -7.42 -3.71 1.76
CA GLY A 198 -8.63 -3.62 0.95
C GLY A 198 -9.86 -4.23 1.62
N HIS A 199 -9.72 -5.37 2.30
CA HIS A 199 -10.87 -6.08 2.87
C HIS A 199 -11.40 -5.51 4.21
N TRP A 200 -10.71 -4.55 4.84
CA TRP A 200 -11.13 -3.98 6.14
C TRP A 200 -11.89 -2.65 6.00
N VAL A 201 -11.81 -1.99 4.84
CA VAL A 201 -12.20 -0.59 4.66
C VAL A 201 -13.35 -0.42 3.64
N ASP A 202 -13.92 -1.54 3.20
CA ASP A 202 -15.10 -1.59 2.31
C ASP A 202 -16.42 -1.42 3.08
#